data_AF-A0A2V7MBB3-F1
#
_entry.id   AF-A0A2V7MBB3-F1
#
_cell.length_a   1.000
_cell.length_b   1.000
_cell.length_c   1.000
_cell.angle_alpha   90.00
_cell.angle_beta   90.00
_cell.angle_gamma   90.00
#
_symmetry.space_group_name_H-M   'P 1'
#
loop_
_entity.id
_entity.type
_entity.pdbx_description
1 polymer ?
#
loop_
_entity_poly.entity_id
_entity_poly.type
_entity_poly.pdbx_seq_one_letter_code
_entity_poly.pdbx_strand_id
1 'polypeptide(L)' 'MRQGVLRVLSRDAAISALLTELRVRPRMRTDIVDVAYSAPDPARAQEVVNRVVDVFRAASAEAAQ' A
#
# COMPACT_ATOMS: atom_id res chain seq x y z
N MET A 1 12.34 26.81 -11.47
CA MET A 1 12.14 26.21 -10.12
C MET A 1 10.83 25.44 -10.15
N ARG A 2 10.81 24.11 -9.91
CA ARG A 2 9.55 23.35 -9.80
C ARG A 2 9.02 23.58 -8.38
N GLN A 3 7.93 24.32 -8.24
CA GLN A 3 7.25 24.47 -6.95
C GLN A 3 6.46 23.18 -6.64
N GLY A 4 6.77 22.55 -5.52
CA GLY A 4 5.98 21.45 -4.96
C GLY A 4 4.94 22.00 -3.99
N VAL A 5 3.69 21.53 -4.08
CA VAL A 5 2.65 21.90 -3.13
C VAL A 5 2.51 20.78 -2.10
N LEU A 6 2.76 21.10 -0.82
CA LEU A 6 2.44 20.21 0.29
C LEU A 6 0.95 20.38 0.64
N ARG A 7 0.18 19.29 0.70
CA ARG A 7 -1.21 19.31 1.16
C ARG A 7 -1.43 18.24 2.20
N VAL A 8 -2.14 18.60 3.26
CA VAL A 8 -2.66 17.63 4.23
C VAL A 8 -3.94 17.03 3.65
N LEU A 9 -4.01 15.71 3.57
CA LEU A 9 -5.21 14.99 3.17
C LEU A 9 -6.06 14.68 4.40
N SER A 10 -7.38 14.70 4.25
CA SER A 10 -8.25 14.06 5.22
C SER A 10 -7.96 12.55 5.25
N ARG A 11 -8.31 11.90 6.36
CA ARG A 11 -8.14 10.46 6.50
C ARG A 11 -8.77 9.69 5.34
N ASP A 12 -10.02 10.02 4.99
CA ASP A 12 -10.75 9.32 3.93
C ASP A 12 -10.10 9.54 2.56
N ALA A 13 -9.67 10.76 2.26
CA ALA A 13 -8.94 11.05 1.03
C ALA A 13 -7.62 10.28 0.96
N ALA A 14 -6.90 10.15 2.07
CA ALA A 14 -5.67 9.37 2.15
C ALA A 14 -5.93 7.86 1.94
N ILE A 15 -7.01 7.33 2.51
CA ILE A 15 -7.43 5.93 2.30
C ILE A 15 -7.79 5.70 0.84
N SER A 16 -8.62 6.57 0.25
CA SER A 16 -9.00 6.45 -1.16
C SER A 16 -7.79 6.51 -2.09
N ALA A 17 -6.83 7.39 -1.82
CA ALA A 17 -5.58 7.47 -2.58
C ALA A 17 -4.75 6.18 -2.45
N LEU A 18 -4.60 5.65 -1.23
CA LEU A 18 -3.91 4.38 -1.01
C LEU A 18 -4.56 3.23 -1.80
N LEU A 19 -5.88 3.09 -1.70
CA LEU A 19 -6.63 2.03 -2.38
C LEU A 19 -6.61 2.17 -3.91
N THR A 20 -6.50 3.39 -4.43
CA THR A 20 -6.42 3.65 -5.87
C THR A 20 -5.08 3.18 -6.45
N GLU A 21 -3.99 3.42 -5.74
CA GLU A 21 -2.63 3.12 -6.21
C GLU A 21 -2.16 1.71 -5.86
N LEU A 22 -2.80 1.05 -4.89
CA LEU A 22 -2.48 -0.30 -4.48
C LEU A 22 -3.00 -1.33 -5.49
N ARG A 23 -2.11 -2.23 -5.93
CA ARG A 23 -2.42 -3.37 -6.78
C ARG A 23 -2.07 -4.65 -6.05
N VAL A 24 -3.05 -5.53 -5.89
CA VAL A 24 -2.89 -6.84 -5.25
C VAL A 24 -3.27 -7.91 -6.25
N ARG A 25 -2.40 -8.90 -6.45
CA ARG A 25 -2.61 -10.02 -7.38
C ARG A 25 -2.20 -11.34 -6.73
N PRO A 26 -3.15 -12.18 -6.31
CA PRO A 26 -2.86 -13.55 -5.92
C PRO A 26 -2.31 -14.34 -7.11
N ARG A 27 -1.27 -15.13 -6.90
CA ARG A 27 -0.76 -16.04 -7.92
C ARG A 27 -1.49 -17.37 -7.82
N MET A 28 -2.17 -17.72 -8.91
CA MET A 28 -2.95 -18.97 -9.00
C MET A 28 -2.10 -20.18 -8.62
N ARG A 29 -2.69 -21.09 -7.84
CA ARG A 29 -2.11 -22.38 -7.43
C ARG A 29 -0.83 -22.24 -6.59
N THR A 30 -0.65 -21.11 -5.94
CA THR A 30 0.42 -20.86 -4.96
C THR A 30 -0.13 -20.05 -3.80
N ASP A 31 0.56 -20.04 -2.67
CA ASP A 31 0.24 -19.17 -1.52
C ASP A 31 0.96 -17.81 -1.61
N ILE A 32 1.29 -17.38 -2.83
CA ILE A 32 1.99 -16.13 -3.09
C ILE A 32 0.99 -15.05 -3.51
N VAL A 33 1.09 -13.88 -2.88
CA VAL A 33 0.34 -12.67 -3.26
C VAL A 33 1.33 -11.59 -3.65
N ASP A 34 1.23 -11.11 -4.89
CA ASP A 34 1.98 -9.94 -5.35
C ASP A 34 1.29 -8.67 -4.85
N VAL A 35 2.05 -7.79 -4.20
CA VAL A 35 1.59 -6.49 -3.70
C VAL A 35 2.46 -5.41 -4.32
N ALA A 36 1.84 -4.46 -5.02
CA ALA A 36 2.52 -3.34 -5.65
C ALA A 36 1.82 -2.03 -5.29
N TYR A 37 2.60 -0.98 -5.06
CA TYR A 37 2.12 0.36 -4.80
C TYR A 37 2.91 1.37 -5.63
N SER A 38 2.22 2.32 -6.25
CA SER A 38 2.82 3.34 -7.09
C SER A 38 2.83 4.70 -6.39
N ALA A 39 3.97 5.38 -6.39
CA ALA A 39 4.08 6.75 -5.93
C ALA A 39 5.14 7.50 -6.76
N PRO A 40 5.05 8.85 -6.87
CA PRO A 40 6.06 9.65 -7.55
C PRO A 40 7.45 9.57 -6.90
N ASP A 41 7.50 9.37 -5.58
CA ASP A 41 8.73 9.16 -4.81
C ASP A 41 8.93 7.66 -4.58
N PRO A 42 10.03 7.05 -5.10
CA PRO A 42 10.34 5.65 -4.89
C PRO A 42 10.49 5.25 -3.41
N ALA A 43 11.07 6.13 -2.58
CA ALA A 43 11.25 5.84 -1.16
C ALA A 43 9.89 5.73 -0.46
N ARG A 44 8.97 6.64 -0.80
CA ARG A 44 7.58 6.59 -0.35
C ARG A 44 6.86 5.34 -0.85
N ALA A 45 7.07 4.94 -2.10
CA ALA A 45 6.46 3.74 -2.65
C ALA A 45 6.87 2.49 -1.85
N GLN A 46 8.16 2.37 -1.55
CA GLN A 46 8.73 1.28 -0.77
C GLN A 46 8.21 1.27 0.68
N GLU A 47 8.18 2.43 1.34
CA GLU A 47 7.68 2.54 2.71
C GLU A 47 6.22 2.05 2.81
N VAL A 48 5.36 2.52 1.90
CA VAL A 48 3.93 2.18 1.92
C VAL A 48 3.71 0.70 1.62
N VAL A 49 4.36 0.13 0.59
CA VAL A 49 4.16 -1.28 0.24
C VAL A 49 4.60 -2.21 1.38
N ASN A 50 5.74 -1.91 2.02
CA ASN A 50 6.22 -2.68 3.17
C ASN A 50 5.22 -2.62 4.32
N ARG A 51 4.72 -1.42 4.64
CA ARG A 51 3.74 -1.25 5.71
C ARG A 51 2.45 -2.01 5.45
N VAL A 52 1.97 -2.02 4.20
CA VAL A 52 0.79 -2.80 3.79
C VAL A 52 1.01 -4.30 4.01
N VAL A 53 2.17 -4.82 3.60
CA VAL A 53 2.52 -6.24 3.80
C VAL A 53 2.56 -6.60 5.29
N ASP A 54 3.14 -5.75 6.13
CA ASP A 54 3.18 -5.98 7.58
C ASP A 54 1.78 -6.05 8.20
N VAL A 55 0.89 -5.13 7.81
CA VAL A 55 -0.51 -5.11 8.27
C VAL A 55 -1.25 -6.38 7.81
N PHE A 56 -1.05 -6.79 6.55
CA PHE A 56 -1.67 -8.01 6.02
C PHE A 56 -1.22 -9.26 6.78
N ARG A 57 0.07 -9.37 7.10
CA ARG A 57 0.62 -10.48 7.89
C ARG A 57 0.03 -10.54 9.29
N ALA A 58 -0.06 -9.38 9.97
CA ALA A 58 -0.66 -9.31 11.30
C ALA A 58 -2.14 -9.72 11.28
N ALA A 59 -2.93 -9.19 10.35
CA ALA A 59 -4.36 -9.51 10.21
C ALA A 59 -4.58 -10.99 9.85
N SER A 60 -3.72 -11.56 9.01
CA SER A 60 -3.80 -12.98 8.61
C SER A 60 -3.46 -13.92 9.78
N ALA A 61 -2.50 -13.54 10.63
CA ALA A 61 -2.17 -14.30 11.83
C ALA A 61 -3.31 -14.28 12.86
N GLU A 62 -3.97 -13.14 13.03
CA GLU A 62 -5.15 -12.99 13.90
C GLU A 62 -6.34 -13.83 13.39
N ALA A 63 -6.61 -13.81 12.08
CA ALA A 63 -7.72 -14.57 11.49
C ALA A 63 -7.52 -16.10 11.51
N ALA A 64 -6.30 -16.59 11.74
CA ALA A 64 -5.98 -18.01 11.79
C ALA A 64 -6.06 -18.63 13.20
N GLN A 65 -6.33 -17.82 14.23
CA GLN A 65 -6.57 -18.28 15.61
C GLN A 65 -7.96 -18.89 15.78
#